data_AF-A0A6S7K2G1-F1
#
_entry.id   AF-A0A6S7K2G1-F1
#
_cell.length_a   1.000
_cell.length_b   1.000
_cell.length_c   1.000
_cell.angle_alpha   90.00
_cell.angle_beta   90.00
_cell.angle_gamma   90.00
#
_symmetry.space_group_name_H-M   'P 1'
#
loop_
_entity.id
_entity.type
_entity.pdbx_description
1 polymer ?
#
loop_
_entity_poly.entity_id
_entity_poly.type
_entity_poly.pdbx_seq_one_letter_code
_entity_poly.pdbx_strand_id
1 'polypeptide(L)'
;MAAVRAPKQWSLTTTETITSIEAWENNLKYILSLDHNFASFLTAGATWLKKTNASPLRGFTDDDEDIPQIQRRTAAQKVTHLEMMLGQIANYAPVISRNTIVRNSTSISGVWQAIRQHYGLQSTGSRFLDLANIKAKLDQRPEDLYQCLMSFVEDNLLTAAGGITHHGITPEADEELSPSLENFIVVTWLQLLHPDLPRLVKQRYGTELRCRTLASIKPEISQALDSLLEELRTSEEAKVLRTIHPSFGRPPRIDNRPPGPNRPYPPKSKTTYKPRSNKSCALCLQAGRPDYRSHFLSTCQYLPDSDRQFMARARHVTDIEDTQEYEDNHPDDNYPPSSE
;
A
#
# COMPACT_ATOMS: atom_id res chain seq x y z
N MET A 1 -8.74 3.21 45.14
CA MET A 1 -8.71 2.75 43.73
C MET A 1 -9.31 3.85 42.89
N ALA A 2 -8.53 4.47 42.00
CA ALA A 2 -9.06 5.50 41.11
C ALA A 2 -10.15 4.85 40.23
N ALA A 3 -11.36 5.40 40.26
CA ALA A 3 -12.42 4.97 39.37
C ALA A 3 -11.93 5.14 37.94
N VAL A 4 -11.80 4.03 37.20
CA VAL A 4 -11.45 4.04 35.78
C VAL A 4 -12.57 4.78 35.06
N ARG A 5 -12.34 6.07 34.80
CA ARG A 5 -13.36 6.94 34.21
C ARG A 5 -13.57 6.48 32.78
N ALA A 6 -14.81 6.12 32.45
CA ALA A 6 -15.15 5.72 31.09
C ALA A 6 -14.76 6.85 30.11
N PRO A 7 -14.23 6.53 28.92
CA PRO A 7 -13.85 7.54 27.96
C PRO A 7 -15.08 8.34 27.53
N LYS A 8 -14.91 9.64 27.26
CA LYS A 8 -16.01 10.55 26.93
C LYS A 8 -16.76 10.06 25.69
N GLN A 9 -18.07 9.89 25.79
CA GLN A 9 -18.93 9.57 24.65
C GLN A 9 -19.11 10.78 23.73
N TRP A 10 -19.26 10.53 22.44
CA TRP A 10 -19.62 11.52 21.45
C TRP A 10 -20.68 10.97 20.50
N SER A 11 -21.42 11.89 19.86
CA SER A 11 -22.38 11.54 18.83
C SER A 11 -21.69 11.54 17.46
N LEU A 12 -22.06 10.58 16.62
CA LEU A 12 -21.60 10.53 15.23
C LEU A 12 -22.10 11.73 14.43
N THR A 13 -21.25 12.23 13.54
CA THR A 13 -21.53 13.37 12.64
C THR A 13 -21.78 12.91 11.21
N THR A 14 -22.13 13.81 10.29
CA THR A 14 -22.46 13.45 8.88
C THR A 14 -21.30 12.78 8.14
N THR A 15 -20.05 13.02 8.56
CA THR A 15 -18.85 12.47 7.92
C THR A 15 -17.93 11.88 8.97
N GLU A 16 -17.62 10.59 8.85
CA GLU A 16 -16.75 9.88 9.78
C GLU A 16 -15.79 8.97 9.00
N THR A 17 -14.61 8.73 9.56
CA THR A 17 -13.66 7.74 9.04
C THR A 17 -13.91 6.36 9.66
N ILE A 18 -13.37 5.30 9.06
CA ILE A 18 -13.43 3.92 9.60
C ILE A 18 -12.90 3.90 11.03
N THR A 19 -11.70 4.43 11.24
CA THR A 19 -11.06 4.49 12.56
C THR A 19 -11.90 5.27 13.58
N SER A 20 -12.56 6.37 13.18
CA SER A 20 -13.44 7.13 14.07
C SER A 20 -14.66 6.30 14.50
N ILE A 21 -15.28 5.59 13.54
CA ILE A 21 -16.45 4.74 13.81
C ILE A 21 -16.08 3.53 14.66
N GLU A 22 -14.94 2.90 14.42
CA GLU A 22 -14.46 1.78 15.25
C GLU A 22 -14.13 2.22 16.67
N ALA A 23 -13.45 3.35 16.83
CA ALA A 23 -13.17 3.94 18.13
C ALA A 23 -14.46 4.28 18.89
N TRP A 24 -15.44 4.85 18.17
CA TRP A 24 -16.76 5.17 18.70
C TRP A 24 -17.52 3.91 19.13
N GLU A 25 -17.57 2.89 18.27
CA GLU A 25 -18.26 1.64 18.54
C GLU A 25 -17.65 0.92 19.75
N ASN A 26 -16.32 0.84 19.83
CA ASN A 26 -15.61 0.23 20.95
C ASN A 26 -15.85 0.99 22.26
N ASN A 27 -15.82 2.33 22.21
CA ASN A 27 -16.16 3.17 23.36
C ASN A 27 -17.60 2.90 23.84
N LEU A 28 -18.54 2.86 22.91
CA LEU A 28 -19.95 2.68 23.24
C LEU A 28 -20.22 1.28 23.78
N LYS A 29 -19.64 0.23 23.19
CA LYS A 29 -19.71 -1.14 23.71
C LYS A 29 -19.16 -1.24 25.13
N TYR A 30 -18.02 -0.62 25.41
CA TYR A 30 -17.44 -0.60 26.75
C TYR A 30 -18.39 0.07 27.75
N ILE A 31 -19.02 1.19 27.40
CA ILE A 31 -19.90 1.89 28.34
C ILE A 31 -21.20 1.13 28.56
N LEU A 32 -21.78 0.56 27.50
CA LEU A 32 -22.96 -0.27 27.61
C LEU A 32 -22.69 -1.52 28.44
N SER A 33 -21.49 -2.12 28.37
CA SER A 33 -21.15 -3.31 29.14
C SER A 33 -20.98 -3.06 30.64
N LEU A 34 -20.82 -1.79 31.07
CA LEU A 34 -20.81 -1.43 32.50
C LEU A 34 -22.19 -1.61 33.15
N ASP A 35 -23.28 -1.59 32.37
CA ASP A 35 -24.60 -1.91 32.86
C ASP A 35 -24.88 -3.42 32.69
N HIS A 36 -24.96 -4.13 33.82
CA HIS A 36 -25.28 -5.56 33.86
C HIS A 36 -26.60 -5.91 33.14
N ASN A 37 -27.54 -4.98 33.02
CA ASN A 37 -28.79 -5.19 32.31
C ASN A 37 -28.62 -5.27 30.79
N PHE A 38 -27.50 -4.77 30.25
CA PHE A 38 -27.22 -4.74 28.82
C PHE A 38 -26.24 -5.84 28.38
N ALA A 39 -25.42 -6.34 29.31
CA ALA A 39 -24.35 -7.30 29.02
C ALA A 39 -24.84 -8.52 28.21
N SER A 40 -26.03 -9.05 28.51
CA SER A 40 -26.62 -10.21 27.80
C SER A 40 -26.96 -9.94 26.34
N PHE A 41 -27.14 -8.68 25.93
CA PHE A 41 -27.44 -8.30 24.54
C PHE A 41 -26.19 -7.96 23.73
N LEU A 42 -25.06 -7.75 24.40
CA LEU A 42 -23.77 -7.41 23.78
C LEU A 42 -22.93 -8.65 23.45
N THR A 43 -23.34 -9.84 23.89
CA THR A 43 -22.65 -11.10 23.60
C THR A 43 -22.79 -11.49 22.13
N ALA A 44 -21.75 -12.12 21.59
CA ALA A 44 -21.78 -12.65 20.23
C ALA A 44 -22.92 -13.68 20.09
N GLY A 45 -23.76 -13.53 19.05
CA GLY A 45 -24.90 -14.42 18.80
C GLY A 45 -26.21 -14.04 19.50
N ALA A 46 -26.22 -13.01 20.35
CA ALA A 46 -27.47 -12.49 20.90
C ALA A 46 -28.39 -11.96 19.79
N THR A 47 -29.61 -12.49 19.72
CA THR A 47 -30.60 -12.12 18.70
C THR A 47 -31.97 -11.83 19.33
N TRP A 48 -32.75 -10.99 18.66
CA TRP A 48 -34.11 -10.64 19.03
C TRP A 48 -34.95 -10.40 17.77
N LEU A 49 -36.27 -10.39 17.92
CA LEU A 49 -37.19 -10.07 16.82
C LEU A 49 -37.45 -8.56 16.70
N LYS A 50 -37.90 -8.14 15.51
CA LYS A 50 -38.33 -6.77 15.24
C LYS A 50 -39.51 -6.37 16.14
N LYS A 51 -39.57 -5.10 16.54
CA LYS A 51 -40.73 -4.56 17.27
C LYS A 51 -41.89 -4.29 16.32
N THR A 52 -42.86 -5.20 16.35
CA THR A 52 -44.14 -5.05 15.68
C THR A 52 -45.26 -5.10 16.72
N ASN A 53 -46.45 -4.63 16.35
CA ASN A 53 -47.62 -4.75 17.23
C ASN A 53 -47.97 -6.22 17.50
N ALA A 54 -47.64 -7.13 16.57
CA ALA A 54 -47.85 -8.57 16.71
C ALA A 54 -46.77 -9.26 17.56
N SER A 55 -45.58 -8.66 17.72
CA SER A 55 -44.48 -9.20 18.51
C SER A 55 -43.88 -8.12 19.42
N PRO A 56 -44.65 -7.66 20.43
CA PRO A 56 -44.18 -6.62 21.36
C PRO A 56 -43.03 -7.12 22.25
N LEU A 57 -42.98 -8.43 22.52
CA LEU A 57 -41.96 -9.05 23.36
C LEU A 57 -40.68 -9.43 22.61
N ARG A 58 -40.61 -9.18 21.29
CA ARG A 58 -39.43 -9.42 20.45
C ARG A 58 -38.86 -10.85 20.56
N GLY A 59 -39.69 -11.84 20.86
CA GLY A 59 -39.29 -13.23 21.01
C GLY A 59 -38.67 -13.59 22.37
N PHE A 60 -38.65 -12.68 23.34
CA PHE A 60 -38.20 -13.00 24.69
C PHE A 60 -39.24 -13.79 25.47
N THR A 61 -38.74 -14.70 26.32
CA THR A 61 -39.48 -15.43 27.34
C THR A 61 -38.98 -15.03 28.73
N ASP A 62 -39.80 -15.30 29.75
CA ASP A 62 -39.39 -15.16 31.14
C ASP A 62 -38.21 -16.10 31.45
N ASP A 63 -37.36 -15.68 32.39
CA ASP A 63 -36.29 -16.54 32.90
C ASP A 63 -36.84 -17.73 33.70
N ASP A 64 -36.17 -18.88 33.56
CA ASP A 64 -36.53 -20.12 34.24
C ASP A 64 -36.36 -20.03 35.76
N GLU A 65 -36.99 -20.97 36.46
CA GLU A 65 -36.98 -21.03 37.92
C GLU A 65 -35.58 -21.28 38.51
N ASP A 66 -34.67 -21.83 37.71
CA ASP A 66 -33.29 -22.14 38.10
C ASP A 66 -32.42 -20.88 38.30
N ILE A 67 -32.87 -19.72 37.80
CA ILE A 67 -32.18 -18.45 38.03
C ILE A 67 -32.56 -17.88 39.40
N PRO A 68 -31.58 -17.46 40.24
CA PRO A 68 -31.85 -16.81 41.51
C PRO A 68 -32.86 -15.67 41.37
N GLN A 69 -33.85 -15.61 42.26
CA GLN A 69 -34.99 -14.69 42.16
C GLN A 69 -34.58 -13.21 42.01
N ILE A 70 -33.42 -12.83 42.55
CA ILE A 70 -32.85 -11.48 42.46
C ILE A 70 -32.36 -11.14 41.03
N GLN A 71 -31.95 -12.16 40.27
CA GLN A 71 -31.43 -12.02 38.91
C GLN A 71 -32.48 -12.35 37.84
N ARG A 72 -33.56 -13.04 38.22
CA ARG A 72 -34.64 -13.46 37.33
C ARG A 72 -35.33 -12.25 36.70
N ARG A 73 -35.44 -12.26 35.36
CA ARG A 73 -36.11 -11.22 34.58
C ARG A 73 -37.30 -11.79 33.81
N THR A 74 -38.36 -10.99 33.74
CA THR A 74 -39.48 -11.25 32.83
C THR A 74 -39.13 -10.86 31.40
N ALA A 75 -39.82 -11.42 30.42
CA ALA A 75 -39.75 -11.04 29.01
C ALA A 75 -39.96 -9.53 28.84
N ALA A 76 -40.90 -8.94 29.58
CA ALA A 76 -41.16 -7.50 29.56
C ALA A 76 -39.95 -6.70 30.06
N GLN A 77 -39.33 -7.11 31.16
CA GLN A 77 -38.12 -6.45 31.68
C GLN A 77 -36.95 -6.56 30.69
N LYS A 78 -36.75 -7.73 30.07
CA LYS A 78 -35.73 -7.92 29.01
C LYS A 78 -35.95 -6.97 27.84
N VAL A 79 -37.20 -6.82 27.39
CA VAL A 79 -37.56 -5.87 26.33
C VAL A 79 -37.27 -4.43 26.76
N THR A 80 -37.62 -4.03 27.97
CA THR A 80 -37.33 -2.69 28.49
C THR A 80 -35.83 -2.41 28.50
N HIS A 81 -35.01 -3.36 28.97
CA HIS A 81 -33.55 -3.20 28.99
C HIS A 81 -32.97 -3.12 27.57
N LEU A 82 -33.42 -3.98 26.65
CA LEU A 82 -33.02 -3.93 25.25
C LEU A 82 -33.37 -2.57 24.63
N GLU A 83 -34.57 -2.05 24.88
CA GLU A 83 -35.00 -0.76 24.33
C GLU A 83 -34.25 0.43 24.92
N MET A 84 -33.86 0.37 26.20
CA MET A 84 -32.97 1.34 26.81
C MET A 84 -31.59 1.30 26.14
N MET A 85 -31.00 0.11 25.96
CA MET A 85 -29.70 -0.06 25.31
C MET A 85 -29.72 0.49 23.87
N LEU A 86 -30.67 0.03 23.05
CA LEU A 86 -30.81 0.49 21.66
C LEU A 86 -31.15 1.99 21.60
N GLY A 87 -31.90 2.49 22.58
CA GLY A 87 -32.22 3.91 22.71
C GLY A 87 -30.98 4.77 23.00
N GLN A 88 -30.06 4.29 23.83
CA GLN A 88 -28.78 4.94 24.09
C GLN A 88 -27.92 4.96 22.82
N ILE A 89 -27.82 3.85 22.09
CA ILE A 89 -27.08 3.81 20.82
C ILE A 89 -27.66 4.82 19.83
N ALA A 90 -28.98 4.86 19.68
CA ALA A 90 -29.64 5.80 18.78
C ALA A 90 -29.44 7.27 19.16
N ASN A 91 -29.20 7.59 20.44
CA ASN A 91 -28.90 8.95 20.86
C ASN A 91 -27.50 9.41 20.43
N TYR A 92 -26.55 8.47 20.36
CA TYR A 92 -25.18 8.73 19.89
C TYR A 92 -24.98 8.48 18.39
N ALA A 93 -25.98 7.94 17.69
CA ALA A 93 -25.99 7.78 16.23
C ALA A 93 -27.18 8.54 15.59
N PRO A 94 -27.28 9.88 15.73
CA PRO A 94 -28.42 10.65 15.25
C PRO A 94 -28.54 10.69 13.71
N VAL A 95 -27.46 10.35 13.01
CA VAL A 95 -27.37 10.31 11.55
C VAL A 95 -28.26 9.24 10.91
N ILE A 96 -28.70 8.25 11.69
CA ILE A 96 -29.51 7.13 11.20
C ILE A 96 -30.88 7.15 11.86
N SER A 97 -31.89 6.73 11.11
CA SER A 97 -33.24 6.61 11.63
C SER A 97 -33.25 5.79 12.92
N ARG A 98 -33.77 6.38 13.99
CA ARG A 98 -33.96 5.71 15.28
C ARG A 98 -34.73 4.40 15.13
N ASN A 99 -35.66 4.30 14.18
CA ASN A 99 -36.41 3.07 13.95
C ASN A 99 -35.56 1.94 13.38
N THR A 100 -34.53 2.25 12.59
CA THR A 100 -33.55 1.26 12.11
C THR A 100 -32.85 0.59 13.30
N ILE A 101 -32.42 1.39 14.26
CA ILE A 101 -31.68 0.92 15.45
C ILE A 101 -32.61 0.27 16.46
N VAL A 102 -33.72 0.92 16.82
CA VAL A 102 -34.59 0.48 17.92
C VAL A 102 -35.58 -0.57 17.45
N ARG A 103 -36.33 -0.34 16.36
CA ARG A 103 -37.47 -1.21 15.99
C ARG A 103 -37.10 -2.34 15.04
N ASN A 104 -36.24 -2.06 14.06
CA ASN A 104 -36.00 -2.95 12.93
C ASN A 104 -34.78 -3.86 13.11
N SER A 105 -33.89 -3.54 14.06
CA SER A 105 -32.74 -4.37 14.39
C SER A 105 -33.16 -5.71 15.00
N THR A 106 -32.35 -6.74 14.76
CA THR A 106 -32.54 -8.10 15.27
C THR A 106 -31.29 -8.64 15.97
N SER A 107 -30.19 -7.88 15.96
CA SER A 107 -28.95 -8.19 16.65
C SER A 107 -28.13 -6.92 16.81
N ILE A 108 -27.19 -6.92 17.75
CA ILE A 108 -26.29 -5.79 17.98
C ILE A 108 -25.33 -5.60 16.80
N SER A 109 -24.83 -6.69 16.22
CA SER A 109 -23.99 -6.68 15.02
C SER A 109 -24.71 -6.04 13.83
N GLY A 110 -26.01 -6.32 13.66
CA GLY A 110 -26.82 -5.69 12.62
C GLY A 110 -27.00 -4.18 12.83
N VAL A 111 -27.01 -3.70 14.08
CA VAL A 111 -27.02 -2.25 14.37
C VAL A 111 -25.72 -1.60 13.92
N TRP A 112 -24.57 -2.17 14.28
CA TRP A 112 -23.26 -1.64 13.86
C TRP A 112 -23.09 -1.67 12.35
N GLN A 113 -23.55 -2.75 11.70
CA GLN A 113 -23.54 -2.84 10.24
C GLN A 113 -24.41 -1.75 9.62
N ALA A 114 -25.64 -1.54 10.09
CA ALA A 114 -26.49 -0.47 9.59
C ALA A 114 -25.85 0.92 9.75
N ILE A 115 -25.07 1.13 10.81
CA ILE A 115 -24.27 2.34 11.02
C ILE A 115 -23.18 2.47 9.97
N ARG A 116 -22.35 1.44 9.78
CA ARG A 116 -21.29 1.44 8.77
C ARG A 116 -21.83 1.62 7.34
N GLN A 117 -23.00 1.04 7.04
CA GLN A 117 -23.68 1.19 5.75
C GLN A 117 -23.98 2.65 5.40
N HIS A 118 -24.45 3.43 6.37
CA HIS A 118 -24.76 4.84 6.15
C HIS A 118 -23.55 5.65 5.66
N TYR A 119 -22.35 5.32 6.14
CA TYR A 119 -21.11 5.99 5.74
C TYR A 119 -20.44 5.39 4.50
N GLY A 120 -21.06 4.40 3.86
CA GLY A 120 -20.42 3.67 2.76
C GLY A 120 -19.21 2.84 3.20
N LEU A 121 -19.09 2.59 4.51
CA LEU A 121 -18.00 1.79 5.10
C LEU A 121 -18.32 0.30 5.12
N GLN A 122 -19.20 -0.16 4.23
CA GLN A 122 -19.22 -1.58 3.94
C GLN A 122 -17.94 -1.87 3.17
N SER A 123 -17.21 -2.91 3.59
CA SER A 123 -16.34 -3.62 2.67
C SER A 123 -17.22 -3.91 1.45
N THR A 124 -16.80 -3.42 0.29
CA THR A 124 -17.46 -3.70 -0.99
C THR A 124 -16.41 -4.36 -1.85
N GLY A 125 -16.80 -5.31 -2.71
CA GLY A 125 -15.86 -5.91 -3.65
C GLY A 125 -15.13 -4.86 -4.52
N SER A 126 -15.73 -3.69 -4.72
CA SER A 126 -15.11 -2.56 -5.40
C SER A 126 -14.01 -1.87 -4.61
N ARG A 127 -14.11 -1.77 -3.27
CA ARG A 127 -13.07 -1.15 -2.43
C ARG A 127 -11.73 -1.84 -2.59
N PHE A 128 -11.73 -3.17 -2.78
CA PHE A 128 -10.50 -3.92 -3.02
C PHE A 128 -9.76 -3.47 -4.29
N LEU A 129 -10.46 -2.91 -5.28
CA LEU A 129 -9.83 -2.36 -6.50
C LEU A 129 -8.99 -1.11 -6.20
N ASP A 130 -9.27 -0.40 -5.10
CA ASP A 130 -8.50 0.78 -4.69
C ASP A 130 -7.07 0.41 -4.25
N LEU A 131 -6.77 -0.89 -4.02
CA LEU A 131 -5.41 -1.38 -3.82
C LEU A 131 -4.47 -0.95 -4.96
N ALA A 132 -4.97 -0.94 -6.19
CA ALA A 132 -4.19 -0.55 -7.37
C ALA A 132 -3.79 0.94 -7.37
N ASN A 133 -4.47 1.77 -6.57
CA ASN A 133 -4.20 3.19 -6.45
C ASN A 133 -3.18 3.50 -5.35
N ILE A 134 -2.82 2.53 -4.50
CA ILE A 134 -1.80 2.70 -3.46
C ILE A 134 -0.43 2.81 -4.12
N LYS A 135 0.29 3.90 -3.81
CA LYS A 135 1.64 4.19 -4.31
C LYS A 135 2.51 4.73 -3.19
N ALA A 136 3.81 4.44 -3.24
CA ALA A 136 4.79 5.09 -2.39
C ALA A 136 4.84 6.60 -2.69
N LYS A 137 4.78 7.44 -1.65
CA LYS A 137 5.04 8.89 -1.78
C LYS A 137 6.54 9.15 -1.61
N LEU A 138 7.06 10.20 -2.24
CA LEU A 138 8.50 10.51 -2.29
C LEU A 138 9.17 10.62 -0.91
N ASP A 139 8.47 11.16 0.09
CA ASP A 139 9.00 11.34 1.46
C ASP A 139 8.33 10.41 2.49
N GLN A 140 7.59 9.40 2.04
CA GLN A 140 6.93 8.46 2.94
C GLN A 140 7.94 7.43 3.44
N ARG A 141 7.98 7.20 4.75
CA ARG A 141 8.80 6.12 5.31
C ARG A 141 8.29 4.79 4.77
N PRO A 142 9.17 3.86 4.35
CA PRO A 142 8.74 2.56 3.86
C PRO A 142 7.84 1.80 4.82
N GLU A 143 8.06 1.93 6.12
CA GLU A 143 7.21 1.34 7.15
C GLU A 143 5.79 1.89 7.12
N ASP A 144 5.60 3.19 6.91
CA ASP A 144 4.27 3.81 6.83
C ASP A 144 3.49 3.28 5.61
N LEU A 145 4.18 2.98 4.50
CA LEU A 145 3.58 2.34 3.33
C LEU A 145 3.13 0.90 3.66
N TYR A 146 3.94 0.15 4.39
CA TYR A 146 3.58 -1.19 4.85
C TYR A 146 2.35 -1.16 5.76
N GLN A 147 2.30 -0.25 6.74
CA GLN A 147 1.15 -0.09 7.62
C GLN A 147 -0.12 0.29 6.84
N CYS A 148 0.00 1.17 5.84
CA CYS A 148 -1.11 1.54 4.97
C CYS A 148 -1.64 0.33 4.15
N LEU A 149 -0.76 -0.54 3.66
CA LEU A 149 -1.17 -1.77 2.98
C LEU A 149 -1.82 -2.76 3.94
N MET A 150 -1.26 -2.91 5.14
CA MET A 150 -1.82 -3.79 6.18
C MET A 150 -3.23 -3.36 6.56
N SER A 151 -3.40 -2.09 6.95
CA SER A 151 -4.72 -1.56 7.32
C SER A 151 -5.71 -1.64 6.17
N PHE A 152 -5.25 -1.39 4.94
CA PHE A 152 -6.12 -1.54 3.77
C PHE A 152 -6.62 -2.98 3.63
N VAL A 153 -5.74 -3.98 3.78
CA VAL A 153 -6.17 -5.38 3.66
C VAL A 153 -7.08 -5.77 4.82
N GLU A 154 -6.74 -5.40 6.05
CA GLU A 154 -7.57 -5.64 7.24
C GLU A 154 -8.99 -5.07 7.09
N ASP A 155 -9.12 -3.83 6.57
CA ASP A 155 -10.41 -3.18 6.27
C ASP A 155 -11.26 -3.95 5.24
N ASN A 156 -10.63 -4.79 4.42
CA ASN A 156 -11.27 -5.53 3.34
C ASN A 156 -11.45 -7.02 3.64
N LEU A 157 -11.01 -7.51 4.81
CA LEU A 157 -11.30 -8.86 5.26
C LEU A 157 -12.82 -9.04 5.39
N LEU A 158 -13.32 -10.17 4.91
CA LEU A 158 -14.75 -10.46 4.93
C LEU A 158 -15.21 -10.66 6.37
N THR A 159 -16.37 -10.10 6.71
CA THR A 159 -17.01 -10.35 8.00
C THR A 159 -18.29 -11.13 7.79
N ALA A 160 -18.66 -11.99 8.75
CA ALA A 160 -19.91 -12.74 8.71
C ALA A 160 -21.12 -11.79 8.69
N ALA A 161 -20.98 -10.63 9.33
CA ALA A 161 -21.94 -9.54 9.31
C ALA A 161 -21.69 -8.51 8.20
N GLY A 162 -20.80 -8.76 7.24
CA GLY A 162 -20.39 -7.77 6.23
C GLY A 162 -21.34 -7.62 5.04
N GLY A 163 -22.28 -8.56 4.87
CA GLY A 163 -23.23 -8.55 3.76
C GLY A 163 -22.65 -8.85 2.38
N ILE A 164 -21.33 -9.02 2.26
CA ILE A 164 -20.69 -9.52 1.04
C ILE A 164 -20.76 -11.04 1.01
N THR A 165 -20.98 -11.59 -0.18
CA THR A 165 -20.84 -13.04 -0.43
C THR A 165 -19.57 -13.31 -1.21
N HIS A 166 -18.89 -14.40 -0.86
CA HIS A 166 -17.76 -14.94 -1.62
C HIS A 166 -18.25 -16.18 -2.36
N HIS A 167 -18.16 -16.18 -3.70
CA HIS A 167 -18.73 -17.23 -4.54
C HIS A 167 -20.22 -17.51 -4.28
N GLY A 168 -21.00 -16.48 -3.93
CA GLY A 168 -22.42 -16.60 -3.61
C GLY A 168 -22.70 -17.14 -2.20
N ILE A 169 -21.68 -17.36 -1.38
CA ILE A 169 -21.78 -17.85 -0.01
C ILE A 169 -21.47 -16.71 0.96
N THR A 170 -22.32 -16.48 1.95
CA THR A 170 -22.03 -15.54 3.05
C THR A 170 -20.99 -16.18 3.98
N PRO A 171 -19.94 -15.44 4.40
CA PRO A 171 -18.98 -15.95 5.38
C PRO A 171 -19.67 -16.41 6.66
N GLU A 172 -19.29 -17.59 7.17
CA GLU A 172 -19.83 -18.12 8.43
C GLU A 172 -19.15 -17.48 9.66
N ALA A 173 -17.92 -17.02 9.49
CA ALA A 173 -17.11 -16.35 10.50
C ALA A 173 -16.39 -15.15 9.88
N ASP A 174 -15.88 -14.27 10.74
CA ASP A 174 -15.02 -13.17 10.30
C ASP A 174 -13.69 -13.74 9.79
N GLU A 175 -13.23 -13.24 8.65
CA GLU A 175 -12.01 -13.66 7.99
C GLU A 175 -10.80 -13.16 8.79
N GLU A 176 -9.85 -14.07 9.01
CA GLU A 176 -8.58 -13.75 9.63
C GLU A 176 -7.50 -13.53 8.57
N LEU A 177 -6.56 -12.63 8.87
CA LEU A 177 -5.43 -12.37 8.00
C LEU A 177 -4.55 -13.63 7.90
N SER A 178 -4.63 -14.32 6.76
CA SER A 178 -3.89 -15.56 6.56
C SER A 178 -2.39 -15.33 6.30
N PRO A 179 -1.51 -16.30 6.64
CA PRO A 179 -0.07 -16.18 6.35
C PRO A 179 0.25 -15.96 4.87
N SER A 180 -0.56 -16.51 3.96
CA SER A 180 -0.43 -16.28 2.52
C SER A 180 -0.71 -14.83 2.16
N LEU A 181 -1.76 -14.24 2.74
CA LEU A 181 -2.13 -12.85 2.51
C LEU A 181 -1.09 -11.88 3.09
N GLU A 182 -0.53 -12.18 4.28
CA GLU A 182 0.62 -11.44 4.81
C GLU A 182 1.82 -11.47 3.85
N ASN A 183 2.14 -12.63 3.26
CA ASN A 183 3.21 -12.72 2.27
C ASN A 183 2.92 -11.87 1.02
N PHE A 184 1.67 -11.84 0.56
CA PHE A 184 1.25 -10.98 -0.56
C PHE A 184 1.41 -9.49 -0.23
N ILE A 185 1.06 -9.07 0.98
CA ILE A 185 1.27 -7.71 1.46
C ILE A 185 2.76 -7.35 1.39
N VAL A 186 3.64 -8.22 1.88
CA VAL A 186 5.09 -7.94 1.86
C VAL A 186 5.65 -7.89 0.44
N VAL A 187 5.26 -8.80 -0.46
CA VAL A 187 5.70 -8.71 -1.86
C VAL A 187 5.22 -7.41 -2.52
N THR A 188 3.96 -7.03 -2.28
CA THR A 188 3.37 -5.80 -2.82
C THR A 188 4.09 -4.57 -2.29
N TRP A 189 4.39 -4.54 -0.99
CA TRP A 189 5.18 -3.50 -0.34
C TRP A 189 6.56 -3.34 -1.00
N LEU A 190 7.30 -4.44 -1.19
CA LEU A 190 8.61 -4.40 -1.84
C LEU A 190 8.52 -3.89 -3.29
N GLN A 191 7.50 -4.31 -4.04
CA GLN A 191 7.29 -3.86 -5.43
C GLN A 191 6.96 -2.37 -5.54
N LEU A 192 6.17 -1.84 -4.60
CA LEU A 192 5.81 -0.41 -4.57
C LEU A 192 6.99 0.48 -4.17
N LEU A 193 7.95 -0.04 -3.40
CA LEU A 193 9.19 0.67 -3.09
C LEU A 193 10.15 0.68 -4.29
N HIS A 194 10.39 -0.47 -4.91
CA HIS A 194 11.22 -0.57 -6.10
C HIS A 194 10.97 -1.88 -6.88
N PRO A 195 10.83 -1.85 -8.22
CA PRO A 195 10.46 -3.02 -9.02
C PRO A 195 11.42 -4.20 -8.91
N ASP A 196 12.72 -3.93 -8.77
CA ASP A 196 13.77 -4.97 -8.64
C ASP A 196 14.02 -5.44 -7.20
N LEU A 197 13.41 -4.81 -6.19
CA LEU A 197 13.65 -5.13 -4.78
C LEU A 197 13.23 -6.56 -4.39
N PRO A 198 12.09 -7.11 -4.84
CA PRO A 198 11.76 -8.51 -4.56
C PRO A 198 12.83 -9.50 -5.03
N ARG A 199 13.49 -9.21 -6.16
CA ARG A 199 14.57 -10.06 -6.68
C ARG A 199 15.80 -9.98 -5.80
N LEU A 200 16.17 -8.77 -5.35
CA LEU A 200 17.31 -8.59 -4.44
C LEU A 200 17.06 -9.24 -3.07
N VAL A 201 15.87 -9.08 -2.51
CA VAL A 201 15.47 -9.74 -1.26
C VAL A 201 15.56 -11.26 -1.39
N LYS A 202 15.06 -11.83 -2.49
CA LYS A 202 15.19 -13.28 -2.76
C LYS A 202 16.64 -13.75 -2.82
N GLN A 203 17.55 -12.93 -3.37
CA GLN A 203 18.98 -13.24 -3.43
C GLN A 203 19.64 -13.15 -2.05
N ARG A 204 19.32 -12.11 -1.26
CA ARG A 204 19.93 -11.85 0.05
C ARG A 204 19.44 -12.80 1.14
N TYR A 205 18.13 -13.07 1.19
CA TYR A 205 17.47 -13.86 2.25
C TYR A 205 17.05 -15.26 1.79
N GLY A 206 17.66 -15.77 0.71
CA GLY A 206 17.27 -17.05 0.11
C GLY A 206 17.49 -18.26 1.03
N THR A 207 18.32 -18.15 2.06
CA THR A 207 18.54 -19.17 3.09
C THR A 207 17.43 -19.19 4.13
N GLU A 208 17.01 -18.03 4.62
CA GLU A 208 15.98 -17.82 5.63
C GLU A 208 14.61 -18.19 5.07
N LEU A 209 14.35 -17.81 3.82
CA LEU A 209 13.12 -18.12 3.08
C LEU A 209 12.90 -19.63 2.83
N ARG A 210 13.85 -20.50 3.18
CA ARG A 210 13.64 -21.96 3.14
C ARG A 210 12.78 -22.45 4.30
N CYS A 211 12.83 -21.76 5.44
CA CYS A 211 12.21 -22.21 6.69
C CYS A 211 11.29 -21.15 7.34
N ARG A 212 11.26 -19.93 6.81
CA ARG A 212 10.44 -18.81 7.30
C ARG A 212 9.65 -18.20 6.14
N THR A 213 8.47 -17.68 6.44
CA THR A 213 7.68 -16.94 5.44
C THR A 213 8.30 -15.57 5.18
N LEU A 214 7.96 -14.95 4.04
CA LEU A 214 8.41 -13.60 3.73
C LEU A 214 7.89 -12.60 4.76
N ALA A 215 6.64 -12.76 5.21
CA ALA A 215 6.07 -12.00 6.32
C ALA A 215 6.89 -12.11 7.59
N SER A 216 7.33 -13.32 7.97
CA SER A 216 8.13 -13.54 9.18
C SER A 216 9.52 -12.90 9.13
N ILE A 217 10.10 -12.68 7.94
CA ILE A 217 11.43 -12.03 7.79
C ILE A 217 11.34 -10.54 7.44
N LYS A 218 10.12 -9.98 7.39
CA LYS A 218 9.90 -8.56 7.10
C LYS A 218 10.64 -7.63 8.06
N PRO A 219 10.75 -7.90 9.38
CA PRO A 219 11.53 -7.05 10.29
C PRO A 219 13.00 -6.92 9.88
N GLU A 220 13.64 -8.03 9.49
CA GLU A 220 15.03 -8.07 9.03
C GLU A 220 15.18 -7.33 7.70
N ILE A 221 14.24 -7.51 6.76
CA ILE A 221 14.23 -6.77 5.49
C ILE A 221 14.09 -5.27 5.75
N SER A 222 13.17 -4.86 6.64
CA SER A 222 12.93 -3.45 6.98
C SER A 222 14.18 -2.81 7.59
N GLN A 223 14.89 -3.51 8.47
CA GLN A 223 16.15 -3.04 9.05
C GLN A 223 17.26 -2.83 8.01
N ALA A 224 17.33 -3.70 6.99
CA ALA A 224 18.32 -3.61 5.92
C ALA A 224 17.88 -2.74 4.74
N LEU A 225 16.69 -2.16 4.77
CA LEU A 225 16.01 -1.63 3.59
C LEU A 225 16.77 -0.49 2.91
N ASP A 226 17.29 0.46 3.69
CA ASP A 226 18.07 1.58 3.16
C ASP A 226 19.31 1.08 2.41
N SER A 227 19.99 0.07 2.96
CA SER A 227 21.14 -0.56 2.29
C SER A 227 20.75 -1.30 1.02
N LEU A 228 19.58 -1.94 0.98
CA LEU A 228 19.09 -2.64 -0.21
C LEU A 228 18.70 -1.65 -1.32
N LEU A 229 18.08 -0.53 -0.96
CA LEU A 229 17.73 0.53 -1.90
C LEU A 229 18.97 1.23 -2.47
N GLU A 230 19.98 1.48 -1.63
CA GLU A 230 21.28 2.01 -2.06
C GLU A 230 22.00 1.06 -3.02
N GLU A 231 22.00 -0.25 -2.75
CA GLU A 231 22.55 -1.27 -3.64
C GLU A 231 21.86 -1.26 -5.02
N LEU A 232 20.54 -1.08 -5.05
CA LEU A 232 19.80 -0.99 -6.30
C LEU A 232 20.17 0.27 -7.07
N ARG A 233 20.20 1.44 -6.41
CA ARG A 233 20.57 2.72 -7.01
C ARG A 233 21.97 2.67 -7.63
N THR A 234 22.95 2.22 -6.86
CA THR A 234 24.34 2.06 -7.35
C THR A 234 24.43 1.05 -8.50
N SER A 235 23.64 -0.04 -8.48
CA SER A 235 23.60 -0.99 -9.60
C SER A 235 23.04 -0.37 -10.88
N GLU A 236 22.06 0.54 -10.76
CA GLU A 236 21.44 1.23 -11.88
C GLU A 236 22.39 2.27 -12.47
N GLU A 237 23.02 3.09 -11.63
CA GLU A 237 24.08 4.02 -12.04
C GLU A 237 25.23 3.31 -12.75
N ALA A 238 25.68 2.17 -12.21
CA ALA A 238 26.73 1.36 -12.84
C ALA A 238 26.30 0.72 -14.18
N LYS A 239 25.00 0.51 -14.41
CA LYS A 239 24.49 0.07 -15.73
C LYS A 239 24.48 1.26 -16.70
N VAL A 240 24.05 2.43 -16.24
CA VAL A 240 24.00 3.67 -17.03
C VAL A 240 25.41 4.08 -17.48
N LEU A 241 26.38 4.11 -16.58
CA LEU A 241 27.78 4.43 -16.89
C LEU A 241 28.40 3.43 -17.89
N ARG A 242 28.05 2.14 -17.79
CA ARG A 242 28.48 1.11 -18.77
C ARG A 242 27.83 1.28 -20.15
N THR A 243 26.64 1.87 -20.23
CA THR A 243 26.00 2.19 -21.52
C THR A 243 26.46 3.50 -22.12
N ILE A 244 26.97 4.44 -21.31
CA ILE A 244 27.45 5.76 -21.77
C ILE A 244 28.89 5.70 -22.27
N HIS A 245 29.74 4.80 -21.77
CA HIS A 245 31.02 4.54 -22.43
C HIS A 245 30.76 3.90 -23.81
N PRO A 246 30.93 4.61 -24.95
CA PRO A 246 31.15 3.89 -26.18
C PRO A 246 32.39 3.05 -25.93
N SER A 247 32.35 1.80 -26.33
CA SER A 247 33.52 0.95 -26.46
C SER A 247 34.61 1.70 -27.24
N PHE A 248 35.44 2.46 -26.53
CA PHE A 248 36.63 3.09 -27.06
C PHE A 248 37.55 1.94 -27.44
N GLY A 249 37.66 1.73 -28.75
CA GLY A 249 38.71 0.96 -29.39
C GLY A 249 38.92 -0.44 -28.79
N ARG A 250 38.10 -1.41 -29.17
CA ARG A 250 38.70 -2.72 -29.46
C ARG A 250 39.41 -2.55 -30.81
N PRO A 251 40.75 -2.54 -30.87
CA PRO A 251 41.42 -2.62 -32.16
C PRO A 251 40.97 -3.93 -32.83
N PRO A 252 40.82 -3.95 -34.17
CA PRO A 252 40.57 -5.21 -34.85
C PRO A 252 41.72 -6.14 -34.48
N ARG A 253 41.40 -7.30 -33.88
CA ARG A 253 42.39 -8.38 -33.82
C ARG A 253 42.68 -8.76 -35.27
N ILE A 254 43.85 -8.35 -35.75
CA ILE A 254 44.45 -8.93 -36.94
C ILE A 254 44.76 -10.37 -36.58
N ASP A 255 43.84 -11.28 -36.91
CA ASP A 255 44.06 -12.72 -36.83
C ASP A 255 45.10 -13.09 -37.90
N ASN A 256 46.38 -13.02 -37.56
CA ASN A 256 47.46 -13.64 -38.33
C ASN A 256 47.48 -15.15 -38.09
N ARG A 257 46.39 -15.85 -38.48
CA ARG A 257 46.34 -17.32 -38.46
C ARG A 257 46.17 -17.88 -39.86
N PRO A 258 47.04 -18.80 -40.33
CA PRO A 258 46.93 -19.35 -41.68
C PRO A 258 45.62 -20.13 -41.87
N PRO A 259 45.04 -20.16 -43.08
CA PRO A 259 43.81 -20.92 -43.33
C PRO A 259 44.11 -22.43 -43.32
N GLY A 260 43.64 -23.14 -42.29
CA GLY A 260 43.59 -24.60 -42.26
C GLY A 260 42.31 -25.11 -42.95
N PRO A 261 42.35 -26.24 -43.68
CA PRO A 261 41.33 -26.59 -44.67
C PRO A 261 40.13 -27.36 -44.10
N ASN A 262 39.73 -27.17 -42.85
CA ASN A 262 38.57 -27.88 -42.28
C ASN A 262 37.99 -27.15 -41.05
N ARG A 263 36.95 -26.34 -41.24
CA ARG A 263 36.01 -26.01 -40.16
C ARG A 263 34.57 -25.99 -40.67
N PRO A 264 33.66 -26.82 -40.10
CA PRO A 264 32.25 -26.84 -40.48
C PRO A 264 31.52 -25.58 -39.99
N TYR A 265 30.65 -25.04 -40.84
CA TYR A 265 29.74 -23.93 -40.53
C TYR A 265 28.75 -24.27 -39.39
N PRO A 266 28.53 -23.40 -38.40
CA PRO A 266 27.33 -23.45 -37.58
C PRO A 266 26.16 -22.67 -38.25
N PRO A 267 24.91 -23.13 -38.11
CA PRO A 267 23.76 -22.52 -38.78
C PRO A 267 23.30 -21.23 -38.09
N LYS A 268 22.89 -20.26 -38.90
CA LYS A 268 22.40 -18.93 -38.49
C LYS A 268 21.02 -19.02 -37.85
N SER A 269 20.90 -18.70 -36.55
CA SER A 269 19.61 -18.41 -35.91
C SER A 269 19.41 -16.90 -35.70
N LYS A 270 18.47 -16.38 -36.50
CA LYS A 270 17.71 -15.12 -36.47
C LYS A 270 17.95 -14.17 -35.29
N THR A 271 18.64 -13.06 -35.56
CA THR A 271 18.59 -11.84 -34.75
C THR A 271 17.42 -10.96 -35.22
N THR A 272 16.62 -10.52 -34.25
CA THR A 272 15.55 -9.53 -34.35
C THR A 272 16.13 -8.20 -34.85
N TYR A 273 15.71 -7.75 -36.03
CA TYR A 273 16.12 -6.46 -36.59
C TYR A 273 15.55 -5.31 -35.74
N LYS A 274 16.42 -4.53 -35.09
CA LYS A 274 16.09 -3.16 -34.67
C LYS A 274 15.72 -2.35 -35.93
N PRO A 275 14.65 -1.53 -35.91
CA PRO A 275 14.31 -0.69 -37.05
C PRO A 275 15.45 0.30 -37.30
N ARG A 276 16.03 0.28 -38.51
CA ARG A 276 16.97 1.31 -38.96
C ARG A 276 16.21 2.63 -39.00
N SER A 277 16.61 3.62 -38.21
CA SER A 277 16.09 4.97 -38.37
C SER A 277 16.40 5.43 -39.79
N ASN A 278 15.37 5.79 -40.54
CA ASN A 278 15.55 6.31 -41.89
C ASN A 278 16.34 7.62 -41.77
N LYS A 279 17.47 7.70 -42.47
CA LYS A 279 18.26 8.93 -42.55
C LYS A 279 17.40 9.99 -43.24
N SER A 280 17.14 11.11 -42.58
CA SER A 280 16.46 12.25 -43.17
C SER A 280 17.08 13.56 -42.66
N CYS A 281 17.56 14.39 -43.58
CA CYS A 281 18.12 15.71 -43.30
C CYS A 281 17.04 16.77 -43.50
N ALA A 282 16.66 17.46 -42.41
CA ALA A 282 15.64 18.51 -42.43
C ALA A 282 16.04 19.70 -43.34
N LEU A 283 17.32 20.09 -43.34
CA LEU A 283 17.82 21.18 -44.19
C LEU A 283 17.70 20.86 -45.69
N CYS A 284 18.11 19.65 -46.10
CA CYS A 284 18.01 19.24 -47.49
C CYS A 284 16.56 19.00 -47.92
N LEU A 285 15.71 18.50 -47.01
CA LEU A 285 14.27 18.35 -47.27
C LEU A 285 13.60 19.69 -47.53
N GLN A 286 13.87 20.70 -46.68
CA GLN A 286 13.25 22.03 -46.81
C GLN A 286 13.78 22.81 -48.01
N ALA A 287 15.03 22.57 -48.42
CA ALA A 287 15.62 23.14 -49.62
C ALA A 287 15.26 22.37 -50.92
N GLY A 288 14.43 21.31 -50.84
CA GLY A 288 14.02 20.52 -52.00
C GLY A 288 15.14 19.71 -52.65
N ARG A 289 16.22 19.39 -51.93
CA ARG A 289 17.38 18.68 -52.48
C ARG A 289 17.12 17.17 -52.52
N PRO A 290 17.50 16.45 -53.58
CA PRO A 290 17.14 15.03 -53.78
C PRO A 290 17.84 14.07 -52.79
N ASP A 291 18.93 14.50 -52.19
CA ASP A 291 19.79 13.70 -51.31
C ASP A 291 19.35 13.73 -49.83
N TYR A 292 18.22 14.36 -49.51
CA TYR A 292 17.76 14.54 -48.12
C TYR A 292 17.56 13.22 -47.35
N ARG A 293 17.39 12.08 -48.03
CA ARG A 293 17.26 10.75 -47.40
C ARG A 293 18.58 9.98 -47.24
N SER A 294 19.70 10.56 -47.67
CA SER A 294 21.01 9.88 -47.68
C SER A 294 21.83 10.08 -46.41
N HIS A 295 21.56 11.15 -45.65
CA HIS A 295 22.37 11.59 -44.52
C HIS A 295 21.52 12.21 -43.40
N PHE A 296 22.12 12.39 -42.22
CA PHE A 296 21.49 13.08 -41.08
C PHE A 296 21.85 14.57 -41.09
N LEU A 297 21.04 15.41 -40.44
CA LEU A 297 21.31 16.84 -40.30
C LEU A 297 22.74 17.13 -39.82
N SER A 298 23.24 16.37 -38.84
CA SER A 298 24.58 16.54 -38.27
C SER A 298 25.73 16.29 -39.26
N THR A 299 25.48 15.57 -40.35
CA THR A 299 26.47 15.29 -41.41
C THR A 299 26.17 16.04 -42.70
N CYS A 300 25.23 16.99 -42.68
CA CYS A 300 24.87 17.79 -43.85
C CYS A 300 26.03 18.72 -44.24
N GLN A 301 26.35 18.77 -45.53
CA GLN A 301 27.37 19.69 -46.07
C GLN A 301 26.91 21.15 -46.01
N TYR A 302 25.60 21.39 -46.07
CA TYR A 302 25.00 22.73 -46.05
C TYR A 302 24.67 23.23 -44.64
N LEU A 303 25.01 22.48 -43.59
CA LEU A 303 24.87 22.93 -42.21
C LEU A 303 26.01 23.93 -41.89
N PRO A 304 25.70 25.18 -41.49
CA PRO A 304 26.70 26.17 -41.10
C PRO A 304 27.59 25.67 -39.97
N ASP A 305 28.86 26.09 -39.95
CA ASP A 305 29.82 25.62 -38.97
C ASP A 305 29.51 26.05 -37.53
N SER A 306 28.83 27.20 -37.35
CA SER A 306 28.28 27.63 -36.05
C SER A 306 27.31 26.59 -35.47
N ASP A 307 26.41 26.10 -36.31
CA ASP A 307 25.36 25.15 -35.92
C ASP A 307 25.94 23.74 -35.78
N ARG A 308 26.94 23.39 -36.60
CA ARG A 308 27.70 22.15 -36.47
C ARG A 308 28.42 22.07 -35.13
N GLN A 309 29.07 23.16 -34.72
CA GLN A 309 29.74 23.27 -33.42
C GLN A 309 28.73 23.27 -32.27
N PHE A 310 27.59 23.95 -32.41
CA PHE A 310 26.51 23.91 -31.42
C PHE A 310 25.95 22.49 -31.24
N MET A 311 25.68 21.76 -32.33
CA MET A 311 25.21 20.37 -32.27
C MET A 311 26.26 19.41 -31.71
N ALA A 312 27.56 19.70 -31.85
CA ALA A 312 28.64 18.93 -31.25
C ALA A 312 28.81 19.24 -29.75
N ARG A 313 28.67 20.52 -29.35
CA ARG A 313 28.70 20.99 -27.95
C ARG A 313 27.47 20.56 -27.17
N ALA A 314 26.28 20.58 -27.75
CA ALA A 314 25.06 20.08 -27.10
C ALA A 314 25.12 18.59 -26.75
N ARG A 315 26.02 17.82 -27.39
CA ARG A 315 26.33 16.43 -27.02
C ARG A 315 27.40 16.30 -25.93
N HIS A 316 28.15 17.36 -25.64
CA HIS A 316 29.16 17.41 -24.58
C HIS A 316 28.66 18.13 -23.32
N VAL A 317 27.70 19.04 -23.41
CA VAL A 317 27.20 19.86 -22.27
C VAL A 317 26.23 19.10 -21.34
N THR A 318 26.01 17.80 -21.55
CA THR A 318 25.34 16.95 -20.54
C THR A 318 26.32 16.25 -19.60
N ASP A 319 27.63 16.45 -19.80
CA ASP A 319 28.71 16.10 -18.89
C ASP A 319 29.47 17.42 -18.58
N ILE A 320 29.82 17.68 -17.31
CA ILE A 320 30.58 18.85 -16.79
C ILE A 320 29.65 20.07 -16.51
N GLU A 321 29.40 20.58 -15.29
CA GLU A 321 29.99 20.44 -13.95
C GLU A 321 29.04 21.09 -12.92
N ASP A 322 28.99 20.58 -11.68
CA ASP A 322 28.84 21.38 -10.46
C ASP A 322 29.92 20.88 -9.49
N THR A 323 31.16 21.33 -9.71
CA THR A 323 32.27 21.24 -8.75
C THR A 323 32.75 22.65 -8.48
N GLN A 324 32.33 23.23 -7.36
CA GLN A 324 32.99 24.38 -6.77
C GLN A 324 34.17 23.88 -5.95
N GLU A 325 35.38 24.18 -6.43
CA GLU A 325 36.63 24.01 -5.70
C GLU A 325 36.71 25.03 -4.56
N TYR A 326 36.95 24.54 -3.33
CA TYR A 326 37.30 25.35 -2.18
C TYR A 326 38.83 25.36 -2.07
N GLU A 327 39.45 26.52 -2.33
CA GLU A 327 40.87 26.75 -2.04
C GLU A 327 41.08 26.87 -0.52
N ASP A 328 41.78 25.90 0.04
CA ASP A 328 42.20 25.85 1.45
C ASP A 328 43.49 26.68 1.62
N ASN A 329 43.36 27.90 2.16
CA ASN A 329 44.48 28.73 2.58
C ASN A 329 44.70 28.57 4.09
N HIS A 330 45.74 27.83 4.44
CA HIS A 330 46.23 27.67 5.81
C HIS A 330 47.16 28.84 6.18
N PRO A 331 46.97 29.51 7.32
CA PRO A 331 48.06 30.21 7.99
C PRO A 331 48.44 29.45 9.27
N ASP A 332 49.72 29.08 9.33
CA ASP A 332 50.46 28.79 10.56
C ASP A 332 50.61 30.11 11.34
N ASP A 333 50.24 30.14 12.61
CA ASP A 333 50.89 31.01 13.60
C ASP A 333 50.63 30.55 15.05
N ASN A 334 51.60 29.80 15.55
CA ASN A 334 52.35 30.05 16.79
C ASN A 334 51.60 30.70 17.97
N TYR A 335 51.45 29.94 19.07
CA TYR A 335 51.29 30.51 20.41
C TYR A 335 52.16 29.76 21.42
N PRO A 336 52.98 30.50 22.20
CA PRO A 336 53.08 30.21 23.63
C PRO A 336 53.22 31.52 24.46
N PRO A 337 53.35 31.45 25.80
CA PRO A 337 52.33 31.03 26.77
C PRO A 337 52.13 32.10 27.89
N SER A 338 51.15 31.86 28.77
CA SER A 338 51.06 32.28 30.19
C SER A 338 51.23 33.76 30.57
N SER A 339 50.28 34.31 31.33
CA SER A 339 50.44 34.75 32.75
C SER A 339 49.32 35.70 33.18
N GLU A 340 48.94 35.55 34.44
CA GLU A 340 48.11 36.39 35.33
C GLU A 340 46.58 36.27 35.27
#